data_AF-A0A0C5VNG8-F1
#
_entry.id   AF-A0A0C5VNG8-F1
#
_cell.length_a   1.000
_cell.length_b   1.000
_cell.length_c   1.000
_cell.angle_alpha   90.00
_cell.angle_beta   90.00
_cell.angle_gamma   90.00
#
_symmetry.space_group_name_H-M   'P 1'
#
loop_
_entity.id
_entity.type
_entity.pdbx_description
1 polymer ?
#
loop_
_entity_poly.entity_id
_entity_poly.type
_entity_poly.pdbx_seq_one_letter_code
_entity_poly.pdbx_strand_id
1 'polypeptide(L)' 'MIATDPSTARDIPKFCTFLNHPLLQQQRQGDLFIYFVQKKPSEDV' A
#
# COMPACT_ATOMS: atom_id res chain seq x y z
N MET A 1 4.93 -3.77 1.31
CA MET A 1 4.85 -3.02 2.58
C MET A 1 4.16 -3.89 3.62
N ILE A 2 4.60 -3.85 4.88
CA ILE A 2 3.99 -4.61 5.99
C ILE A 2 3.69 -3.63 7.13
N ALA A 3 2.52 -3.76 7.75
CA ALA A 3 2.09 -2.93 8.88
C ALA A 3 1.35 -3.78 9.92
N THR A 4 1.29 -3.31 11.16
CA THR A 4 0.48 -3.92 12.24
C THR A 4 -0.70 -3.05 12.67
N ASP A 5 -0.70 -1.78 12.26
CA ASP A 5 -1.75 -0.84 12.62
C ASP A 5 -2.97 -0.98 11.69
N PRO A 6 -4.20 -1.14 12.23
CA PRO A 6 -5.40 -1.38 11.44
C PRO A 6 -5.87 -0.16 10.62
N SER A 7 -5.40 1.06 10.91
CA SER A 7 -5.75 2.24 10.08
C SER A 7 -5.18 2.13 8.66
N THR A 8 -4.06 1.43 8.50
CA THR A 8 -3.38 1.23 7.21
C THR A 8 -4.26 0.56 6.16
N ALA A 9 -5.27 -0.22 6.56
CA ALA A 9 -6.25 -0.82 5.64
C ALA A 9 -7.11 0.21 4.90
N ARG A 10 -7.29 1.40 5.47
CA ARG A 10 -8.02 2.53 4.85
C ARG A 10 -7.09 3.54 4.20
N ASP A 11 -5.93 3.77 4.80
CA ASP A 11 -5.00 4.81 4.35
C ASP A 11 -4.19 4.38 3.13
N ILE A 12 -3.70 3.14 3.09
CA ILE A 12 -2.87 2.65 1.98
C ILE A 12 -3.58 2.69 0.61
N PRO A 13 -4.86 2.26 0.47
CA PRO A 13 -5.57 2.38 -0.80
C PRO A 13 -5.71 3.84 -1.27
N LYS A 14 -5.90 4.79 -0.33
CA LYS A 14 -5.97 6.22 -0.63
C LYS A 14 -4.62 6.76 -1.10
N PHE A 15 -3.54 6.43 -0.39
CA PHE A 15 -2.19 6.83 -0.79
C PHE A 15 -1.81 6.26 -2.16
N CYS A 16 -2.13 4.98 -2.41
CA CYS A 16 -1.89 4.33 -3.70
C CYS A 16 -2.61 5.07 -4.84
N THR A 17 -3.87 5.45 -4.63
CA THR A 17 -4.63 6.28 -5.59
C THR A 17 -3.99 7.66 -5.79
N PHE A 18 -3.63 8.34 -4.71
CA PHE A 18 -3.06 9.69 -4.76
C PHE A 18 -1.70 9.74 -5.46
N LEU A 19 -0.85 8.75 -5.23
CA LEU A 19 0.49 8.66 -5.81
C LEU A 19 0.50 8.00 -7.21
N ASN A 20 -0.67 7.63 -7.75
CA ASN A 20 -0.78 6.82 -8.97
C ASN A 20 0.09 5.54 -8.91
N HIS A 21 0.20 4.96 -7.71
CA HIS A 21 0.90 3.70 -7.45
C HIS A 21 -0.15 2.61 -7.24
N PRO A 22 -0.42 1.75 -8.25
CA PRO A 22 -1.48 0.77 -8.11
C PRO A 22 -1.19 -0.21 -6.97
N LEU A 23 -2.18 -0.39 -6.10
CA LEU A 23 -2.19 -1.46 -5.10
C LEU A 23 -2.58 -2.76 -5.81
N LEU A 24 -1.63 -3.68 -5.94
CA LEU A 24 -1.81 -4.97 -6.62
C LEU A 24 -2.55 -5.97 -5.72
N GLN A 25 -2.20 -5.97 -4.43
CA GLN A 25 -2.76 -6.92 -3.49
C GLN A 25 -2.70 -6.39 -2.05
N GLN A 26 -3.70 -6.75 -1.26
CA GLN A 26 -3.77 -6.50 0.18
C GLN A 26 -4.17 -7.79 0.87
N GLN A 27 -3.47 -8.13 1.95
CA GLN A 27 -3.73 -9.31 2.76
C GLN A 27 -3.65 -8.94 4.25
N ARG A 28 -4.39 -9.68 5.08
CA ARG A 28 -4.29 -9.63 6.54
C ARG A 28 -4.00 -11.03 7.07
N GLN A 29 -2.99 -11.14 7.92
CA GLN A 29 -2.63 -12.36 8.63
C GLN A 29 -2.54 -12.06 10.13
N GLY A 30 -3.62 -12.35 10.86
CA GLY A 30 -3.74 -11.96 12.27
C GLY A 30 -3.66 -10.44 12.43
N ASP A 31 -2.61 -9.98 13.12
CA ASP A 31 -2.34 -8.56 13.35
C ASP A 31 -1.43 -7.95 12.29
N LEU A 32 -0.98 -8.71 11.30
CA LEU A 32 -0.17 -8.22 10.19
C LEU A 32 -1.03 -7.87 8.98
N PHE A 33 -0.74 -6.72 8.38
CA PHE A 33 -1.29 -6.21 7.15
C PHE A 33 -0.18 -6.16 6.10
N ILE A 34 -0.38 -6.82 4.96
CA ILE A 34 0.61 -6.97 3.90
C ILE A 34 0.04 -6.33 2.62
N TYR A 35 0.80 -5.43 2.01
CA TYR A 35 0.41 -4.69 0.82
C TYR A 35 1.47 -4.84 -0.27
N PHE A 36 1.03 -5.23 -1.47
CA PHE A 36 1.83 -5.27 -2.67
C PHE A 36 1.47 -4.06 -3.52
N VAL A 37 2.37 -3.09 -3.60
CA VAL A 37 2.17 -1.84 -4.32
C VAL A 37 3.16 -1.79 -5.47
N GLN A 38 2.67 -1.50 -6.66
CA GLN A 38 3.52 -1.25 -7.81
C GLN A 38 4.02 0.19 -7.76
N LYS A 39 5.29 0.37 -7.41
CA LYS A 39 5.96 1.67 -7.50
C LYS A 39 6.10 2.00 -8.99
N LYS A 40 5.59 3.17 -9.42
CA LYS A 40 5.96 3.71 -10.73
C LYS A 40 7.42 4.17 -10.67
N PRO A 41 8.19 4.07 -11.76
CA PRO A 41 9.50 4.72 -11.80
C PRO A 41 9.31 6.17 -11.40
N SER A 42 10.00 6.61 -10.34
CA SER A 42 10.15 8.02 -10.08
C SER A 42 10.84 8.60 -11.30
N GLU A 43 10.23 9.57 -11.97
CA GLU A 43 10.97 10.48 -12.82
C GLU A 43 11.86 11.31 -11.87
N ASP A 44 12.98 10.71 -11.47
CA ASP A 44 14.12 11.42 -10.92
C ASP A 44 14.71 12.24 -12.09
N VAL A 45 14.17 13.45 -12.28
CA VAL A 45 14.74 14.49 -13.15
C VAL A 45 15.84 15.23 -12.39
#